data_AF-A0A1S2CY63-F1
#
_entry.id   AF-A0A1S2CY63-F1
#
_cell.length_a   1.000
_cell.length_b   1.000
_cell.length_c   1.000
_cell.angle_alpha   90.00
_cell.angle_beta   90.00
_cell.angle_gamma   90.00
#
_symmetry.space_group_name_H-M   'P 1'
#
loop_
_entity.id
_entity.type
_entity.pdbx_description
1 polymer ?
#
loop_
_entity_poly.entity_id
_entity_poly.type
_entity_poly.pdbx_seq_one_letter_code
_entity_poly.pdbx_strand_id
1 'polypeptide(L)'
;MELLLLSNGKANEFPGLLGWARDRVQNLLARKPVKRILLIPYAVIRSDWDARANDLTESLGIETISIHHFDDPVDAINQADAIFISGGNTWRLNQLLHENGLIVPIQRAVRERGVPYVGWSAGCNVATPSIRTTNDMPVCNAAVLPALGLFPLQINPHYLDASISGHMGETRDERLAEFCAINQSEYVVALREASLLQISGDTVEYWSARDQDFKIFKHGQEPQAFMDASPLAELTPFKVG
;
A
#
# COMPACT_ATOMS: atom_id res chain seq x y z
N MET A 1 8.84 -7.90 10.52
CA MET A 1 7.71 -7.91 9.57
C MET A 1 8.28 -7.68 8.18
N GLU A 2 7.68 -8.21 7.12
CA GLU A 2 8.17 -8.07 5.75
C GLU A 2 7.10 -7.36 4.91
N LEU A 3 7.24 -6.05 4.69
CA LEU A 3 6.28 -5.23 3.92
C LEU A 3 6.98 -4.46 2.80
N LEU A 4 6.32 -4.36 1.65
CA LEU A 4 6.56 -3.32 0.66
C LEU A 4 5.27 -2.54 0.40
N LEU A 5 5.31 -1.24 0.69
CA LEU A 5 4.19 -0.31 0.56
C LEU A 5 4.49 0.68 -0.56
N LEU A 6 4.01 0.37 -1.76
CA LEU A 6 4.34 1.10 -2.98
C LEU A 6 3.28 2.17 -3.25
N SER A 7 3.71 3.37 -3.66
CA SER A 7 2.78 4.44 -4.02
C SER A 7 1.88 4.05 -5.20
N ASN A 8 2.45 3.42 -6.23
CA ASN A 8 1.76 3.10 -7.49
C ASN A 8 2.25 1.77 -8.09
N GLY A 9 1.47 1.20 -9.01
CA GLY A 9 1.79 -0.08 -9.63
C GLY A 9 2.64 0.01 -10.92
N LYS A 10 2.50 1.07 -11.71
CA LYS A 10 3.16 1.21 -13.03
C LYS A 10 3.78 2.61 -13.14
N ALA A 11 4.94 2.70 -13.79
CA ALA A 11 5.63 3.95 -14.14
C ALA A 11 6.10 3.85 -15.59
N ASN A 12 6.02 4.93 -16.36
CA ASN A 12 6.23 4.91 -17.82
C ASN A 12 7.64 4.46 -18.22
N GLU A 13 8.61 4.74 -17.37
CA GLU A 13 10.04 4.46 -17.56
C GLU A 13 10.38 2.99 -17.33
N PHE A 14 9.49 2.24 -16.66
CA PHE A 14 9.74 0.87 -16.22
C PHE A 14 8.62 -0.07 -16.68
N PRO A 15 8.88 -0.94 -17.67
CA PRO A 15 7.85 -1.79 -18.23
C PRO A 15 7.37 -2.85 -17.22
N GLY A 16 6.06 -3.13 -17.28
CA GLY A 16 5.40 -4.16 -16.47
C GLY A 16 4.85 -3.66 -15.13
N LEU A 17 3.93 -4.44 -14.57
CA LEU A 17 3.38 -4.17 -13.24
C LEU A 17 4.47 -4.35 -12.17
N LEU A 18 4.64 -3.36 -11.31
CA LEU A 18 5.72 -3.26 -10.32
C LEU A 18 7.14 -3.23 -10.93
N GLY A 19 7.27 -2.97 -12.23
CA GLY A 19 8.56 -3.03 -12.93
C GLY A 19 9.63 -2.11 -12.33
N TRP A 20 9.22 -0.93 -11.86
CA TRP A 20 10.13 0.04 -11.22
C TRP A 20 10.63 -0.39 -9.84
N ALA A 21 9.96 -1.36 -9.19
CA ALA A 21 10.33 -1.90 -7.87
C ALA A 21 10.69 -3.39 -7.94
N ARG A 22 10.87 -3.95 -9.14
CA ARG A 22 11.00 -5.40 -9.39
C ARG A 22 12.09 -6.02 -8.50
N ASP A 23 13.28 -5.44 -8.48
CA ASP A 23 14.41 -5.98 -7.73
C ASP A 23 14.12 -6.01 -6.22
N ARG A 24 13.46 -4.97 -5.68
CA ARG A 24 13.07 -4.94 -4.26
C ARG A 24 12.01 -5.97 -3.94
N VAL A 25 11.03 -6.15 -4.83
CA VAL A 25 10.01 -7.20 -4.69
C VAL A 25 10.66 -8.58 -4.73
N GLN A 26 11.54 -8.84 -5.70
CA GLN A 26 12.23 -10.13 -5.81
C GLN A 26 13.15 -10.40 -4.60
N ASN A 27 13.87 -9.38 -4.12
CA ASN A 27 14.70 -9.49 -2.92
C ASN A 27 13.88 -9.78 -1.66
N LEU A 28 12.68 -9.19 -1.52
CA LEU A 28 11.75 -9.50 -0.43
C LEU A 28 11.32 -10.97 -0.51
N LEU A 29 10.91 -11.42 -1.69
CA LEU A 29 10.41 -12.79 -1.90
C LEU A 29 11.50 -13.83 -1.73
N ALA A 30 12.76 -13.54 -2.11
CA ALA A 30 13.89 -14.45 -1.96
C ALA A 30 14.27 -14.77 -0.49
N ARG A 31 13.79 -13.98 0.48
CA ARG A 31 14.04 -14.21 1.91
C ARG A 31 13.30 -15.44 2.46
N LYS A 32 12.27 -15.91 1.75
CA LYS A 32 11.48 -17.09 2.11
C LYS A 32 11.24 -17.95 0.87
N PRO A 33 10.97 -19.25 1.02
CA PRO A 33 10.64 -20.10 -0.12
C PRO A 33 9.22 -19.78 -0.62
N VAL A 34 9.07 -18.70 -1.40
CA VAL A 34 7.79 -18.34 -2.03
C VAL A 34 7.62 -19.11 -3.31
N LYS A 35 6.66 -20.04 -3.34
CA LYS A 35 6.35 -20.80 -4.56
C LYS A 35 5.35 -20.06 -5.44
N ARG A 36 4.41 -19.37 -4.81
CA ARG A 36 3.29 -18.71 -5.48
C ARG A 36 2.85 -17.48 -4.71
N ILE A 37 2.45 -16.45 -5.45
CA ILE A 37 1.88 -15.23 -4.91
C ILE A 37 0.36 -15.40 -4.82
N LEU A 38 -0.23 -15.17 -3.64
CA LEU A 38 -1.66 -15.00 -3.49
C LEU A 38 -2.02 -13.52 -3.72
N LEU A 39 -2.74 -13.25 -4.79
CA LEU A 39 -3.21 -11.90 -5.14
C LEU A 39 -4.62 -11.65 -4.60
N ILE A 40 -4.81 -10.49 -3.97
CA ILE A 40 -6.10 -9.91 -3.61
C ILE A 40 -6.38 -8.74 -4.58
N PRO A 41 -7.19 -8.95 -5.63
CA PRO A 41 -7.40 -7.96 -6.68
C PRO A 41 -8.66 -7.12 -6.47
N TYR A 42 -9.31 -7.18 -5.30
CA TYR A 42 -10.63 -6.60 -5.03
C TYR A 42 -10.78 -5.09 -5.31
N ALA A 43 -9.66 -4.36 -5.39
CA ALA A 43 -9.66 -2.96 -5.81
C ALA A 43 -10.00 -2.78 -7.31
N VAL A 44 -9.84 -3.81 -8.13
CA VAL A 44 -10.05 -3.77 -9.58
C VAL A 44 -11.55 -3.88 -9.88
N ILE A 45 -12.14 -2.79 -10.42
CA ILE A 45 -13.58 -2.70 -10.75
C ILE A 45 -13.88 -2.95 -12.23
N ARG A 46 -13.01 -2.46 -13.13
CA ARG A 46 -13.31 -2.36 -14.57
C ARG A 46 -12.58 -3.38 -15.44
N SER A 47 -11.79 -4.25 -14.85
CA SER A 47 -11.04 -5.27 -15.57
C SER A 47 -11.08 -6.59 -14.82
N ASP A 48 -10.73 -7.64 -15.53
CA ASP A 48 -10.70 -8.98 -15.00
C ASP A 48 -9.60 -9.16 -13.92
N TRP A 49 -9.89 -10.00 -12.94
CA TRP A 49 -8.99 -10.28 -11.82
C TRP A 49 -7.87 -11.24 -12.20
N ASP A 50 -8.09 -12.17 -13.13
CA ASP A 50 -7.05 -13.06 -13.66
C ASP A 50 -6.09 -12.31 -14.58
N ALA A 51 -6.57 -11.35 -15.36
CA ALA A 51 -5.70 -10.45 -16.11
C ALA A 51 -4.68 -9.74 -15.19
N ARG A 52 -5.09 -9.35 -13.97
CA ARG A 52 -4.17 -8.76 -12.98
C ARG A 52 -3.14 -9.77 -12.46
N ALA A 53 -3.54 -11.02 -12.23
CA ALA A 53 -2.64 -12.08 -11.80
C ALA A 53 -1.62 -12.43 -12.90
N ASN A 54 -2.06 -12.46 -14.16
CA ASN A 54 -1.20 -12.69 -15.32
C ASN A 54 -0.18 -11.54 -15.49
N ASP A 55 -0.60 -10.28 -15.41
CA ASP A 55 0.29 -9.10 -15.42
C ASP A 55 1.40 -9.21 -14.36
N LEU A 56 1.08 -9.67 -13.14
CA LEU A 56 2.07 -9.89 -12.07
C LEU A 56 3.00 -11.07 -12.37
N THR A 57 2.44 -12.19 -12.84
CA THR A 57 3.21 -13.39 -13.18
C THR A 57 4.24 -13.09 -14.26
N GLU A 58 3.83 -12.40 -15.33
CA GLU A 58 4.73 -11.97 -16.41
C GLU A 58 5.82 -11.01 -15.91
N SER A 59 5.47 -10.08 -15.02
CA SER A 59 6.42 -9.07 -14.56
C SER A 59 7.45 -9.58 -13.55
N LEU A 60 7.06 -10.53 -12.71
CA LEU A 60 7.90 -11.03 -11.60
C LEU A 60 8.53 -12.40 -11.88
N GLY A 61 7.97 -13.17 -12.83
CA GLY A 61 8.38 -14.55 -13.12
C GLY A 61 7.96 -15.56 -12.04
N ILE A 62 6.99 -15.20 -11.19
CA ILE A 62 6.48 -16.03 -10.11
C ILE A 62 4.99 -16.25 -10.34
N GLU A 63 4.56 -17.50 -10.28
CA GLU A 63 3.15 -17.85 -10.43
C GLU A 63 2.30 -17.03 -9.44
N THR A 64 1.28 -16.35 -9.97
CA THR A 64 0.34 -15.57 -9.18
C THR A 64 -1.05 -16.16 -9.36
N ILE A 65 -1.71 -16.48 -8.24
CA ILE A 65 -3.10 -16.92 -8.23
C ILE A 65 -3.97 -15.89 -7.51
N SER A 66 -5.12 -15.59 -8.09
CA SER A 66 -6.06 -14.67 -7.50
C SER A 66 -6.96 -15.36 -6.46
N ILE A 67 -7.19 -14.69 -5.33
CA ILE A 67 -7.95 -15.24 -4.18
C ILE A 67 -9.40 -15.62 -4.51
N HIS A 68 -9.98 -15.09 -5.58
CA HIS A 68 -11.36 -15.42 -5.98
C HIS A 68 -11.56 -16.82 -6.55
N HIS A 69 -10.48 -17.55 -6.85
CA HIS A 69 -10.54 -18.96 -7.25
C HIS A 69 -10.64 -19.93 -6.06
N PHE A 70 -10.62 -19.41 -4.83
CA PHE A 70 -10.70 -20.21 -3.62
C PHE A 70 -12.10 -20.13 -3.02
N ASP A 71 -12.69 -21.30 -2.74
CA ASP A 71 -13.99 -21.38 -2.07
C ASP A 71 -13.94 -20.81 -0.65
N ASP A 72 -12.80 -20.99 0.03
CA ASP A 72 -12.51 -20.40 1.34
C ASP A 72 -11.33 -19.41 1.23
N PRO A 73 -11.60 -18.10 1.14
CA PRO A 73 -10.55 -17.11 1.02
C PRO A 73 -9.75 -16.93 2.34
N VAL A 74 -10.29 -17.31 3.50
CA VAL A 74 -9.57 -17.29 4.77
C VAL A 74 -8.53 -18.40 4.80
N ASP A 75 -8.91 -19.61 4.38
CA ASP A 75 -7.98 -20.73 4.25
C ASP A 75 -6.87 -20.43 3.22
N ALA A 76 -7.22 -19.80 2.09
CA ALA A 76 -6.23 -19.33 1.12
C ALA A 76 -5.16 -18.42 1.75
N ILE A 77 -5.57 -17.46 2.59
CA ILE A 77 -4.64 -16.58 3.34
C ILE A 77 -3.83 -17.37 4.35
N ASN A 78 -4.43 -18.36 5.03
CA ASN A 78 -3.73 -19.22 5.98
C ASN A 78 -2.64 -20.08 5.31
N GLN A 79 -2.77 -20.38 4.02
CA GLN A 79 -1.79 -21.17 3.26
C GLN A 79 -0.85 -20.32 2.37
N ALA A 80 -1.04 -19.00 2.32
CA ALA A 80 -0.27 -18.12 1.45
C ALA A 80 1.22 -18.04 1.83
N ASP A 81 2.09 -18.19 0.83
CA ASP A 81 3.53 -17.96 0.95
C ASP A 81 3.89 -16.46 0.88
N ALA A 82 3.10 -15.68 0.13
CA ALA A 82 3.18 -14.24 -0.02
C ALA A 82 1.79 -13.66 -0.35
N ILE A 83 1.48 -12.48 0.17
CA ILE A 83 0.20 -11.80 -0.02
C ILE A 83 0.43 -10.50 -0.78
N PHE A 84 -0.19 -10.37 -1.95
CA PHE A 84 -0.13 -9.17 -2.78
C PHE A 84 -1.50 -8.53 -2.83
N ILE A 85 -1.61 -7.23 -2.55
CA ILE A 85 -2.87 -6.49 -2.64
C ILE A 85 -2.78 -5.44 -3.74
N SER A 86 -3.69 -5.55 -4.71
CA SER A 86 -3.69 -4.69 -5.90
C SER A 86 -4.19 -3.27 -5.63
N GLY A 87 -3.63 -2.34 -6.40
CA GLY A 87 -4.23 -1.02 -6.64
C GLY A 87 -5.54 -1.08 -7.43
N GLY A 88 -6.29 0.01 -7.39
CA GLY A 88 -7.64 0.13 -7.91
C GLY A 88 -8.43 1.09 -7.01
N ASN A 89 -9.70 0.82 -6.74
CA ASN A 89 -10.50 1.58 -5.80
C ASN A 89 -10.39 1.04 -4.37
N THR A 90 -9.89 1.87 -3.47
CA THR A 90 -9.62 1.55 -2.06
C THR A 90 -10.90 1.27 -1.26
N TRP A 91 -12.00 1.96 -1.56
CA TRP A 91 -13.28 1.75 -0.87
C TRP A 91 -13.85 0.36 -1.14
N ARG A 92 -13.87 -0.05 -2.43
CA ARG A 92 -14.31 -1.38 -2.83
C ARG A 92 -13.41 -2.48 -2.27
N LEU A 93 -12.09 -2.25 -2.28
CA LEU A 93 -11.12 -3.16 -1.67
C LEU A 93 -11.41 -3.37 -0.19
N ASN A 94 -11.51 -2.29 0.60
CA ASN A 94 -11.74 -2.39 2.04
C ASN A 94 -13.09 -3.06 2.34
N GLN A 95 -14.15 -2.71 1.60
CA GLN A 95 -15.45 -3.37 1.70
C GLN A 95 -15.30 -4.90 1.55
N LEU A 96 -14.67 -5.36 0.46
CA LEU A 96 -14.53 -6.79 0.19
C LEU A 96 -13.60 -7.51 1.18
N LEU A 97 -12.57 -6.84 1.72
CA LEU A 97 -11.76 -7.41 2.79
C LEU A 97 -12.60 -7.70 4.05
N HIS A 98 -13.54 -6.81 4.37
CA HIS A 98 -14.45 -6.99 5.51
C HIS A 98 -15.53 -8.03 5.23
N GLU A 99 -16.21 -7.95 4.07
CA GLU A 99 -17.26 -8.89 3.67
C GLU A 99 -16.76 -10.35 3.63
N ASN A 100 -15.49 -10.56 3.25
CA ASN A 100 -14.85 -11.88 3.22
C ASN A 100 -14.09 -12.24 4.51
N GLY A 101 -14.15 -11.40 5.56
CA GLY A 101 -13.52 -11.69 6.86
C GLY A 101 -11.99 -11.75 6.83
N LEU A 102 -11.33 -11.03 5.92
CA LEU A 102 -9.90 -11.20 5.62
C LEU A 102 -8.96 -10.32 6.44
N ILE A 103 -9.48 -9.31 7.15
CA ILE A 103 -8.65 -8.37 7.94
C ILE A 103 -7.75 -9.11 8.95
N VAL A 104 -8.36 -9.91 9.83
CA VAL A 104 -7.61 -10.64 10.88
C VAL A 104 -6.72 -11.73 10.29
N PRO A 105 -7.16 -12.58 9.34
CA PRO A 105 -6.29 -13.56 8.68
C PRO A 105 -5.03 -12.93 8.06
N ILE A 106 -5.16 -11.81 7.36
CA ILE A 106 -4.01 -11.11 6.77
C ILE A 106 -3.09 -10.56 7.86
N GLN A 107 -3.63 -9.91 8.90
CA GLN A 107 -2.84 -9.41 10.03
C GLN A 107 -2.01 -10.52 10.67
N ARG A 108 -2.60 -11.70 10.93
CA ARG A 108 -1.92 -12.84 11.53
C ARG A 108 -0.88 -13.45 10.58
N ALA A 109 -1.20 -13.57 9.30
CA ALA A 109 -0.26 -14.02 8.27
C ALA A 109 1.02 -13.17 8.30
N VAL A 110 0.85 -11.85 8.28
CA VAL A 110 1.98 -10.92 8.19
C VAL A 110 2.73 -10.77 9.51
N ARG A 111 2.03 -10.64 10.64
CA ARG A 111 2.66 -10.38 11.95
C ARG A 111 3.19 -11.62 12.64
N GLU A 112 2.42 -12.71 12.65
CA GLU A 112 2.73 -13.92 13.41
C GLU A 112 3.57 -14.90 12.60
N ARG A 113 3.23 -15.08 11.31
CA ARG A 113 3.92 -16.02 10.41
C ARG A 113 4.99 -15.36 9.55
N GLY A 114 5.03 -14.02 9.53
CA GLY A 114 5.97 -13.24 8.73
C GLY A 114 5.77 -13.42 7.23
N VAL A 115 4.55 -13.70 6.77
CA VAL A 115 4.24 -13.80 5.34
C VAL A 115 4.51 -12.43 4.69
N PRO A 116 5.34 -12.35 3.62
CA PRO A 116 5.60 -11.10 2.93
C PRO A 116 4.31 -10.47 2.41
N TYR A 117 4.19 -9.15 2.62
CA TYR A 117 3.10 -8.33 2.11
C TYR A 117 3.62 -7.35 1.08
N VAL A 118 2.98 -7.29 -0.09
CA VAL A 118 3.24 -6.25 -1.09
C VAL A 118 1.92 -5.58 -1.45
N GLY A 119 1.80 -4.28 -1.17
CA GLY A 119 0.63 -3.49 -1.51
C GLY A 119 1.01 -2.26 -2.31
N TRP A 120 0.30 -1.99 -3.40
CA TRP A 120 0.50 -0.77 -4.17
C TRP A 120 -0.79 0.04 -4.29
N SER A 121 -0.68 1.38 -4.28
CA SER A 121 -1.84 2.28 -4.39
C SER A 121 -2.91 1.94 -3.34
N ALA A 122 -4.10 1.47 -3.71
CA ALA A 122 -5.11 0.98 -2.78
C ALA A 122 -4.59 -0.09 -1.80
N GLY A 123 -3.72 -1.01 -2.26
CA GLY A 123 -3.05 -2.00 -1.41
C GLY A 123 -2.08 -1.36 -0.40
N CYS A 124 -1.50 -0.21 -0.73
CA CYS A 124 -0.70 0.58 0.20
C CYS A 124 -1.60 1.26 1.24
N ASN A 125 -2.75 1.82 0.82
CA ASN A 125 -3.71 2.42 1.75
C ASN A 125 -4.26 1.41 2.78
N VAL A 126 -4.70 0.21 2.36
CA VAL A 126 -5.28 -0.74 3.33
C VAL A 126 -4.26 -1.31 4.31
N ALA A 127 -2.96 -1.17 4.05
CA ALA A 127 -1.92 -1.58 5.00
C ALA A 127 -1.85 -0.66 6.24
N THR A 128 -2.44 0.54 6.21
CA THR A 128 -2.41 1.52 7.30
C THR A 128 -3.61 1.33 8.26
N PRO A 129 -3.78 2.15 9.32
CA PRO A 129 -4.90 1.99 10.25
C PRO A 129 -6.29 2.18 9.59
N SER A 130 -6.39 2.97 8.53
CA SER A 130 -7.66 3.23 7.83
C SER A 130 -7.41 3.72 6.40
N ILE A 131 -8.45 3.74 5.57
CA ILE A 131 -8.35 4.22 4.19
C ILE A 131 -8.56 5.74 4.02
N ARG A 132 -8.61 6.52 5.10
CA ARG A 132 -9.06 7.93 5.10
C ARG A 132 -8.16 8.89 4.31
N THR A 133 -6.95 8.48 3.98
CA THR A 133 -5.99 9.25 3.16
C THR A 133 -5.86 8.72 1.74
N THR A 134 -6.84 7.92 1.26
CA THR A 134 -6.94 7.55 -0.16
C THR A 134 -7.37 8.74 -1.01
N ASN A 135 -6.99 8.72 -2.29
CA ASN A 135 -7.46 9.68 -3.29
C ASN A 135 -8.73 9.22 -4.00
N ASP A 136 -9.17 7.99 -3.70
CA ASP A 136 -10.27 7.35 -4.40
C ASP A 136 -11.62 7.92 -3.98
N MET A 137 -12.47 8.09 -4.97
CA MET A 137 -13.87 8.41 -4.76
C MET A 137 -14.59 7.26 -4.00
N PRO A 138 -15.43 7.56 -2.99
CA PRO A 138 -16.24 6.57 -2.29
C PRO A 138 -17.39 6.06 -3.18
N VAL A 139 -17.07 5.15 -4.09
CA VAL A 139 -18.04 4.60 -5.08
C VAL A 139 -19.01 3.56 -4.51
N CYS A 140 -18.77 3.08 -3.29
CA CYS A 140 -19.63 2.15 -2.58
C CYS A 140 -19.93 2.67 -1.17
N ASN A 141 -21.13 2.38 -0.67
CA ASN A 141 -21.50 2.68 0.71
C ASN A 141 -20.76 1.70 1.64
N ALA A 142 -19.76 2.20 2.34
CA ALA A 142 -19.08 1.45 3.40
C ALA A 142 -18.96 2.36 4.62
N ALA A 143 -19.22 1.80 5.80
CA ALA A 143 -18.74 2.44 7.02
C ALA A 143 -17.21 2.57 6.92
N VAL A 144 -16.64 3.67 7.43
CA VAL A 144 -15.19 3.79 7.54
C VAL A 144 -14.73 2.82 8.63
N LEU A 145 -14.49 1.57 8.23
CA LEU A 145 -13.98 0.52 9.09
C LEU A 145 -12.45 0.58 9.14
N PRO A 146 -11.83 0.15 10.26
CA PRO A 146 -10.39 -0.05 10.31
C PRO A 146 -9.89 -0.92 9.15
N ALA A 147 -8.73 -0.59 8.62
CA ALA A 147 -8.06 -1.40 7.59
C ALA A 147 -7.12 -2.42 8.25
N LEU A 148 -6.04 -2.83 7.59
CA LEU A 148 -5.15 -3.88 8.11
C LEU A 148 -4.26 -3.40 9.26
N GLY A 149 -3.90 -2.12 9.31
CA GLY A 149 -3.05 -1.57 10.38
C GLY A 149 -1.67 -2.22 10.50
N LEU A 150 -1.12 -2.74 9.40
CA LEU A 150 0.23 -3.33 9.35
C LEU A 150 1.31 -2.26 9.54
N PHE A 151 1.10 -1.07 8.99
CA PHE A 151 1.92 0.11 9.20
C PHE A 151 1.16 1.13 10.07
N PRO A 152 1.80 1.77 11.06
CA PRO A 152 1.08 2.52 12.10
C PRO A 152 0.68 3.94 11.68
N LEU A 153 1.28 4.51 10.63
CA LEU A 153 0.93 5.84 10.14
C LEU A 153 0.00 5.74 8.92
N GLN A 154 -0.71 6.83 8.63
CA GLN A 154 -1.48 6.93 7.41
C GLN A 154 -0.56 7.16 6.21
N ILE A 155 -0.97 6.68 5.04
CA ILE A 155 -0.24 6.89 3.79
C ILE A 155 -1.17 7.51 2.76
N ASN A 156 -0.74 8.60 2.12
CA ASN A 156 -1.34 9.12 0.90
C ASN A 156 -0.47 8.71 -0.29
N PRO A 157 -0.82 7.65 -1.03
CA PRO A 157 -0.12 7.29 -2.26
C PRO A 157 -0.46 8.30 -3.37
N HIS A 158 0.27 8.25 -4.48
CA HIS A 158 0.13 9.17 -5.60
C HIS A 158 0.13 10.64 -5.15
N TYR A 159 0.99 10.98 -4.19
CA TYR A 159 1.12 12.35 -3.73
C TYR A 159 1.72 13.22 -4.82
N LEU A 160 1.08 14.36 -5.05
CA LEU A 160 1.51 15.38 -5.99
C LEU A 160 1.12 16.75 -5.40
N ASP A 161 2.11 17.62 -5.23
CA ASP A 161 1.98 19.01 -4.76
C ASP A 161 1.79 20.02 -5.91
N ALA A 162 1.43 19.55 -7.10
CA ALA A 162 1.14 20.41 -8.23
C ALA A 162 -0.27 21.00 -8.15
N SER A 163 -0.38 22.32 -8.35
CA SER A 163 -1.65 22.98 -8.64
C SER A 163 -1.91 22.95 -10.14
N ILE A 164 -3.10 22.51 -10.55
CA ILE A 164 -3.55 22.63 -11.94
C ILE A 164 -3.91 24.10 -12.20
N SER A 165 -3.28 24.74 -13.17
CA SER A 165 -3.57 26.14 -13.51
C SER A 165 -5.06 26.35 -13.79
N GLY A 166 -5.67 27.33 -13.12
CA GLY A 166 -7.09 27.66 -13.24
C GLY A 166 -8.05 26.73 -12.49
N HIS A 167 -7.57 25.68 -11.81
CA HIS A 167 -8.39 24.85 -10.94
C HIS A 167 -8.49 25.47 -9.54
N MET A 168 -9.71 25.66 -9.05
CA MET A 168 -10.00 26.32 -7.77
C MET A 168 -10.40 25.36 -6.63
N GLY A 169 -10.45 24.05 -6.90
CA GLY A 169 -10.67 23.06 -5.84
C GLY A 169 -9.42 22.81 -5.01
N GLU A 170 -9.60 22.21 -3.84
CA GLU A 170 -8.53 22.03 -2.85
C GLU A 170 -7.38 21.18 -3.41
N THR A 171 -6.17 21.69 -3.21
CA THR A 171 -4.90 20.99 -3.43
C THR A 171 -4.79 19.76 -2.55
N ARG A 172 -3.82 18.90 -2.84
CA ARG A 172 -3.58 17.74 -1.99
C ARG A 172 -3.14 18.14 -0.58
N ASP A 173 -2.32 19.19 -0.46
CA ASP A 173 -1.83 19.67 0.83
C ASP A 173 -2.98 20.17 1.71
N GLU A 174 -3.93 20.91 1.13
CA GLU A 174 -5.13 21.37 1.83
C GLU A 174 -5.99 20.20 2.33
N ARG A 175 -6.23 19.19 1.50
CA ARG A 175 -7.01 17.99 1.91
C ARG A 175 -6.33 17.21 3.03
N LEU A 176 -5.00 17.08 2.99
CA LEU A 176 -4.24 16.41 4.04
C LEU A 176 -4.17 17.26 5.32
N ALA A 177 -4.16 18.59 5.20
CA ALA A 177 -4.27 19.50 6.34
C ALA A 177 -5.64 19.41 7.01
N GLU A 178 -6.73 19.30 6.25
CA GLU A 178 -8.08 19.06 6.79
C GLU A 178 -8.15 17.74 7.56
N PHE A 179 -7.59 16.66 6.98
CA PHE A 179 -7.46 15.38 7.66
C PHE A 179 -6.72 15.54 9.00
N CYS A 180 -5.59 16.24 9.01
CA CYS A 180 -4.79 16.46 10.21
C CYS A 180 -5.52 17.35 11.24
N ALA A 181 -6.32 18.33 10.80
CA ALA A 181 -7.10 19.19 11.69
C ALA A 181 -8.15 18.40 12.51
N ILE A 182 -8.76 17.38 11.89
CA ILE A 182 -9.71 16.47 12.55
C ILE A 182 -8.96 15.41 13.37
N ASN A 183 -7.86 14.88 12.85
CA ASN A 183 -7.12 13.75 13.42
C ASN A 183 -5.78 14.19 14.00
N GLN A 184 -5.84 15.06 15.02
CA GLN A 184 -4.67 15.79 15.50
C GLN A 184 -3.52 14.92 16.00
N SER A 185 -3.77 13.69 16.44
CA SER A 185 -2.73 12.75 16.89
C SER A 185 -2.09 11.95 15.76
N GLU A 186 -2.68 11.95 14.56
CA GLU A 186 -2.22 11.13 13.43
C GLU A 186 -1.20 11.87 12.56
N TYR A 187 -0.35 11.08 11.89
CA TYR A 187 0.60 11.54 10.89
C TYR A 187 0.23 10.93 9.54
N VAL A 188 0.44 11.70 8.47
CA VAL A 188 0.29 11.21 7.10
C VAL A 188 1.62 11.25 6.38
N VAL A 189 2.04 10.11 5.85
CA VAL A 189 3.17 9.97 4.93
C VAL A 189 2.64 10.07 3.51
N ALA A 190 3.01 11.13 2.79
CA ALA A 190 2.56 11.37 1.43
C ALA A 190 3.64 10.90 0.44
N LEU A 191 3.40 9.76 -0.20
CA LEU A 191 4.35 9.07 -1.08
C LEU A 191 4.14 9.47 -2.53
N ARG A 192 5.19 9.98 -3.18
CA ARG A 192 5.17 10.29 -4.62
C ARG A 192 5.16 9.01 -5.45
N GLU A 193 4.73 9.10 -6.71
CA GLU A 193 4.79 7.94 -7.61
C GLU A 193 6.23 7.48 -7.84
N ALA A 194 6.37 6.16 -8.04
CA ALA A 194 7.62 5.43 -8.10
C ALA A 194 8.45 5.51 -6.81
N SER A 195 7.79 5.69 -5.66
CA SER A 195 8.38 5.57 -4.33
C SER A 195 7.66 4.54 -3.46
N LEU A 196 8.37 4.03 -2.45
CA LEU A 196 7.86 3.03 -1.51
C LEU A 196 8.44 3.19 -0.11
N LEU A 197 7.75 2.57 0.85
CA LEU A 197 8.31 2.20 2.13
C LEU A 197 8.55 0.69 2.17
N GLN A 198 9.73 0.29 2.65
CA GLN A 198 10.10 -1.09 2.86
C GLN A 198 10.30 -1.34 4.35
N ILE A 199 9.57 -2.32 4.89
CA ILE A 199 9.75 -2.78 6.27
C ILE A 199 10.41 -4.16 6.22
N SER A 200 11.56 -4.29 6.89
CA SER A 200 12.34 -5.52 6.97
C SER A 200 12.65 -5.82 8.44
N GLY A 201 12.07 -6.87 9.01
CA GLY A 201 12.21 -7.11 10.45
C GLY A 201 11.68 -5.94 11.30
N ASP A 202 12.59 -5.21 11.94
CA ASP A 202 12.34 -4.03 12.76
C ASP A 202 12.83 -2.73 12.09
N THR A 203 13.22 -2.74 10.82
CA THR A 203 13.69 -1.55 10.10
C THR A 203 12.68 -1.03 9.08
N VAL A 204 12.74 0.28 8.82
CA VAL A 204 12.01 0.99 7.77
C VAL A 204 13.01 1.71 6.86
N GLU A 205 12.81 1.57 5.56
CA GLU A 205 13.55 2.24 4.51
C GLU A 205 12.56 2.98 3.59
N TYR A 206 12.93 4.17 3.13
CA TYR A 206 12.26 4.89 2.06
C TYR A 206 13.11 4.77 0.80
N TRP A 207 12.45 4.50 -0.34
CA TRP A 207 13.14 4.46 -1.62
C TRP A 207 12.28 5.03 -2.74
N SER A 208 12.92 5.72 -3.67
CA SER A 208 12.28 6.27 -4.87
C SER A 208 13.11 5.94 -6.10
N ALA A 209 12.48 5.40 -7.14
CA ALA A 209 13.11 5.18 -8.44
C ALA A 209 13.40 6.48 -9.21
N ARG A 210 12.81 7.60 -8.76
CA ARG A 210 12.95 8.94 -9.37
C ARG A 210 13.71 9.93 -8.48
N ASP A 211 14.39 9.45 -7.43
CA ASP A 211 15.10 10.30 -6.45
C ASP A 211 14.25 11.45 -5.90
N GLN A 212 12.97 11.19 -5.60
CA GLN A 212 12.06 12.18 -5.03
C GLN A 212 11.96 12.00 -3.52
N ASP A 213 11.60 13.08 -2.83
CA ASP A 213 11.21 13.10 -1.43
C ASP A 213 9.83 12.48 -1.20
N PHE A 214 9.52 12.20 0.06
CA PHE A 214 8.14 12.11 0.55
C PHE A 214 7.89 13.24 1.56
N LYS A 215 6.62 13.56 1.80
CA LYS A 215 6.24 14.54 2.84
C LYS A 215 5.56 13.90 4.03
N ILE A 216 5.77 14.49 5.21
CA ILE A 216 5.02 14.18 6.43
C ILE A 216 4.12 15.35 6.78
N PHE A 217 2.84 15.05 7.00
CA PHE A 217 1.84 15.99 7.47
C PHE A 217 1.48 15.69 8.92
N LYS A 218 1.39 16.73 9.74
CA LYS A 218 0.99 16.67 11.14
C LYS A 218 0.25 17.94 11.54
N HIS A 219 -0.78 17.79 12.36
CA HIS A 219 -1.51 18.93 12.89
C HIS A 219 -0.60 19.93 13.62
N GLY A 220 -0.76 21.22 13.28
CA GLY A 220 0.00 22.32 13.87
C GLY A 220 1.45 22.43 13.39
N GLN A 221 1.83 21.72 12.33
CA GLN A 221 3.16 21.72 11.75
C GLN A 221 3.08 21.94 10.24
N GLU A 222 4.00 22.73 9.70
CA GLU A 222 4.18 22.82 8.24
C GLU A 222 4.62 21.46 7.69
N PRO A 223 4.12 21.03 6.51
CA PRO A 223 4.54 19.77 5.91
C PRO A 223 6.05 19.74 5.64
N GLN A 224 6.72 18.66 6.05
CA GLN A 224 8.17 18.51 5.92
C GLN A 224 8.52 17.43 4.90
N ALA A 225 9.50 17.74 4.04
CA ALA A 225 10.01 16.83 3.01
C ALA A 225 11.27 16.09 3.48
N PHE A 226 11.37 14.80 3.15
CA PHE A 226 12.49 13.95 3.54
C PHE A 226 12.93 13.03 2.40
N MET A 227 14.24 12.79 2.33
CA MET A 227 14.87 11.91 1.34
C MET A 227 15.16 10.51 1.89
N ASP A 228 15.02 10.32 3.20
CA ASP A 228 15.27 9.04 3.89
C ASP A 228 14.26 8.81 5.02
N ALA A 229 14.26 7.60 5.58
CA ALA A 229 13.27 7.16 6.56
C ALA A 229 13.56 7.59 8.01
N SER A 230 14.57 8.41 8.28
CA SER A 230 14.90 8.90 9.64
C SER A 230 13.71 9.42 10.44
N PRO A 231 12.85 10.32 9.91
CA PRO A 231 11.69 10.80 10.69
C PRO A 231 10.67 9.68 10.97
N LEU A 232 10.61 8.64 10.14
CA LEU A 232 9.69 7.52 10.39
C LEU A 232 10.14 6.67 11.57
N ALA A 233 11.44 6.61 11.86
CA ALA A 233 11.96 5.86 13.00
C ALA A 233 11.59 6.50 14.35
N GLU A 234 11.34 7.81 14.38
CA GLU A 234 10.85 8.51 15.57
C GLU A 234 9.34 8.36 15.77
N LEU A 235 8.60 8.11 14.68
CA LEU A 235 7.14 8.08 14.64
C LEU A 235 6.57 6.66 14.67
N THR A 236 7.41 5.64 14.50
CA THR A 236 7.01 4.24 14.38
C THR A 236 7.88 3.36 15.27
N PRO A 237 7.50 2.10 15.56
CA PRO A 237 8.37 1.19 16.31
C PRO A 237 9.55 0.65 15.48
N PHE A 238 9.74 1.12 14.24
CA PHE A 238 10.78 0.65 13.34
C PHE A 238 12.02 1.55 13.43
N LYS A 239 13.21 0.99 13.22
CA LYS A 239 14.50 1.71 13.12
C LYS A 239 14.80 2.08 11.67
N VAL A 240 15.73 3.00 11.42
CA VAL A 240 16.21 3.24 10.06
C VAL A 240 17.02 2.03 9.57
N GLY A 241 16.71 1.56 8.36
CA GLY A 241 17.36 0.42 7.70
C GLY A 241 18.61 0.77 6.91
#